data_AF-A0A538R424-F1
#
_entry.id   AF-A0A538R424-F1
#
_cell.length_a   1.000
_cell.length_b   1.000
_cell.length_c   1.000
_cell.angle_alpha   90.00
_cell.angle_beta   90.00
_cell.angle_gamma   90.00
#
_symmetry.space_group_name_H-M   'P 1'
#
loop_
_entity.id
_entity.type
_entity.pdbx_description
1 polymer ?
#
loop_
_entity_poly.entity_id
_entity_poly.type
_entity_poly.pdbx_seq_one_letter_code
_entity_poly.pdbx_strand_id
1 'polypeptide(L)'
;MQPTDDRGLSNVPRDTQAIHRLIGRARRRIRGQWALEGATTAAILAAAAALAAIFAIRVELIPRSTGLALLIVAAGIVALGAIISAVRRIDDERVARRIDRASHLSDRLSTAVAFSRSAHGADGDLTHDLMLAAIRDGVRAVPRADVKRATPFAAPADLRAAVGFLVISALAAGLAIPTVDRTPRLYRAEPDHGAPGDEVLLRGAHLLTGVAHAIASLPVPSAMAAPGVPPEAIEPSPAMHGFVPLNAQVTLGDGRAHPARVLDWSANVITIRIPDDTPIGPTTLTVWIGDDPVGPIAFTVIDKKDPRYHRADSVVLDPDDRAYFDSLLAQIRAAAKRDGVPELEDFVKQIEQMLQDAELGKISKEKLLDALLKADAKLKEKAEPDQADVDKQLAELGKQLSKDQLTKDLGDALQKTELDKAQKELEKLAEKLENNQLSDKDKEQLAKQLEKASKQLEDKQQQQQQQQQQKQAQQQKKLEDEIRRLEKKKQQAKTEQEQLEAERQLDKKKDELKKLEKDAEGKEQSTQREALKRLARDLEKASQDLKKP
;
A
#
# COMPACT_ATOMS: atom_id res chain seq x y z
N MET A 1 -81.10 5.40 74.84
CA MET A 1 -80.73 4.51 73.72
C MET A 1 -80.99 5.26 72.43
N GLN A 2 -79.97 5.91 71.87
CA GLN A 2 -79.99 6.49 70.54
C GLN A 2 -79.23 5.54 69.61
N PRO A 3 -79.77 5.21 68.42
CA PRO A 3 -79.07 4.38 67.45
C PRO A 3 -77.96 5.24 66.82
N THR A 4 -76.71 4.86 67.03
CA THR A 4 -75.58 5.41 66.29
C THR A 4 -75.65 4.91 64.86
N ASP A 5 -75.88 5.86 63.96
CA ASP A 5 -76.06 5.67 62.53
C ASP A 5 -74.69 5.37 61.89
N ASP A 6 -74.26 4.11 61.97
CA ASP A 6 -72.93 3.65 61.55
C ASP A 6 -72.85 3.29 60.05
N ARG A 7 -73.75 3.85 59.23
CA ARG A 7 -73.89 3.49 57.80
C ARG A 7 -73.20 4.45 56.81
N GLY A 8 -72.42 5.42 57.30
CA GLY A 8 -71.82 6.47 56.46
C GLY A 8 -70.36 6.28 56.01
N LEU A 9 -69.60 5.33 56.57
CA LEU A 9 -68.14 5.27 56.38
C LEU A 9 -67.64 4.18 55.41
N SER A 10 -68.52 3.30 54.91
CA SER A 10 -68.14 2.18 54.04
C SER A 10 -67.81 2.54 52.59
N ASN A 11 -67.85 3.83 52.23
CA ASN A 11 -67.66 4.28 50.84
C ASN A 11 -66.65 5.42 50.69
N VAL A 12 -65.67 5.54 51.60
CA VAL A 12 -64.51 6.39 51.30
C VAL A 12 -63.71 5.70 50.20
N PRO A 13 -63.64 6.26 48.98
CA PRO A 13 -62.94 5.61 47.89
C PRO A 13 -61.48 5.45 48.30
N ARG A 14 -61.03 4.20 48.44
CA ARG A 14 -59.62 3.79 48.48
C ARG A 14 -58.99 4.04 47.10
N ASP A 15 -59.24 5.20 46.50
CA ASP A 15 -58.92 5.47 45.11
C ASP A 15 -57.44 5.82 44.97
N THR A 16 -56.60 4.81 45.19
CA THR A 16 -55.17 4.83 44.91
C THR A 16 -54.89 4.82 43.40
N GLN A 17 -55.91 4.78 42.53
CA GLN A 17 -55.72 4.78 41.08
C GLN A 17 -54.96 6.02 40.62
N ALA A 18 -55.17 7.18 41.25
CA ALA A 18 -54.43 8.40 40.94
C ALA A 18 -52.91 8.21 41.16
N ILE A 19 -52.52 7.59 42.29
CA ILE A 19 -51.14 7.26 42.62
C ILE A 19 -50.59 6.22 41.62
N HIS A 20 -51.33 5.14 41.34
CA HIS A 20 -50.90 4.11 40.39
C HIS A 20 -50.76 4.63 38.95
N ARG A 21 -51.63 5.53 38.48
CA ARG A 21 -51.51 6.18 37.17
C ARG A 21 -50.27 7.08 37.10
N LEU A 22 -49.97 7.80 38.18
CA LEU A 22 -48.75 8.61 38.30
C LEU A 22 -47.50 7.73 38.22
N ILE A 23 -47.45 6.67 39.03
CA ILE A 23 -46.35 5.69 39.04
C ILE A 23 -46.22 4.99 37.68
N GLY A 24 -47.33 4.61 37.04
CA GLY A 24 -47.33 3.99 35.71
C GLY A 24 -46.77 4.91 34.61
N ARG A 25 -46.99 6.23 34.70
CA ARG A 25 -46.35 7.21 33.82
C ARG A 25 -44.84 7.28 34.06
N ALA A 26 -44.41 7.36 35.32
CA ALA A 26 -42.99 7.36 35.68
C ALA A 26 -42.30 6.05 35.23
N ARG A 27 -42.95 4.91 35.43
CA ARG A 27 -42.46 3.57 35.04
C ARG A 27 -42.23 3.47 33.54
N ARG A 28 -43.16 3.97 32.71
CA ARG A 28 -42.99 3.99 31.25
C ARG A 28 -41.75 4.79 30.82
N ARG A 29 -41.47 5.92 31.47
CA ARG A 29 -40.27 6.73 31.19
C ARG A 29 -38.99 6.03 31.62
N ILE A 30 -38.97 5.43 32.82
CA ILE A 30 -37.81 4.65 33.30
C ILE A 30 -37.53 3.47 32.36
N ARG A 31 -38.57 2.74 31.92
CA ARG A 31 -38.41 1.64 30.95
C ARG A 31 -37.89 2.13 29.60
N GLY A 32 -38.33 3.30 29.14
CA GLY A 32 -37.80 3.92 27.92
C GLY A 32 -36.31 4.24 28.04
N GLN A 33 -35.89 4.80 29.18
CA GLN A 33 -34.46 5.05 29.44
C GLN A 33 -33.66 3.74 29.49
N TRP A 34 -34.14 2.73 30.19
CA TRP A 34 -33.47 1.42 30.25
C TRP A 34 -33.43 0.72 28.89
N ALA A 35 -34.48 0.85 28.08
CA ALA A 35 -34.49 0.34 26.71
C ALA A 35 -33.38 0.99 25.88
N LEU A 36 -33.23 2.32 25.99
CA LEU A 36 -32.19 3.06 25.29
C LEU A 36 -30.78 2.64 25.75
N GLU A 37 -30.57 2.51 27.07
CA GLU A 37 -29.31 2.01 27.64
C GLU A 37 -28.99 0.59 27.13
N GLY A 38 -29.96 -0.32 27.20
CA GLY A 38 -29.82 -1.69 26.69
C GLY A 38 -29.52 -1.75 25.19
N ALA A 39 -30.17 -0.90 24.39
CA ALA A 39 -29.92 -0.78 22.97
C ALA A 39 -28.48 -0.33 22.70
N THR A 40 -28.00 0.70 23.40
CA THR A 40 -26.63 1.21 23.20
C THR A 40 -25.55 0.20 23.58
N THR A 41 -25.72 -0.54 24.69
CA THR A 41 -24.77 -1.59 25.07
C THR A 41 -24.80 -2.74 24.06
N ALA A 42 -25.99 -3.16 23.60
CA ALA A 42 -26.13 -4.22 22.60
C ALA A 42 -25.60 -3.80 21.21
N ALA A 43 -25.65 -2.51 20.87
CA ALA A 43 -25.10 -1.98 19.61
C ALA A 43 -23.59 -2.22 19.47
N ILE A 44 -22.84 -2.24 20.57
CA ILE A 44 -21.40 -2.54 20.55
C ILE A 44 -21.17 -3.99 20.08
N LEU A 45 -21.91 -4.95 20.64
CA LEU A 45 -21.84 -6.36 20.25
C LEU A 45 -22.34 -6.58 18.81
N ALA A 46 -23.44 -5.90 18.44
CA ALA A 46 -23.98 -5.94 17.09
C ALA A 46 -22.97 -5.41 16.06
N ALA A 47 -22.29 -4.30 16.35
CA ALA A 47 -21.27 -3.73 15.48
C ALA A 47 -20.08 -4.70 15.30
N ALA A 48 -19.61 -5.34 16.37
CA ALA A 48 -18.55 -6.35 16.30
C ALA A 48 -18.97 -7.56 15.46
N ALA A 49 -20.19 -8.08 15.66
CA ALA A 49 -20.73 -9.20 14.87
C ALA A 49 -20.89 -8.82 13.39
N ALA A 50 -21.37 -7.61 13.10
CA ALA A 50 -21.51 -7.11 11.74
C ALA A 50 -20.15 -6.98 11.04
N LEU A 51 -19.12 -6.49 11.73
CA LEU A 51 -17.77 -6.44 11.19
C LEU A 51 -17.21 -7.83 10.86
N ALA A 52 -17.40 -8.80 11.75
CA ALA A 52 -16.98 -10.18 11.50
C ALA A 52 -17.70 -10.78 10.28
N ALA A 53 -19.01 -10.51 10.12
CA ALA A 53 -19.77 -10.95 8.96
C ALA A 53 -19.27 -10.28 7.66
N ILE A 54 -19.04 -8.96 7.66
CA ILE A 54 -18.51 -8.24 6.49
C ILE A 54 -17.13 -8.77 6.10
N PHE A 55 -16.26 -9.01 7.07
CA PHE A 55 -14.95 -9.60 6.84
C PHE A 55 -15.06 -10.99 6.21
N ALA A 56 -15.92 -11.86 6.75
CA ALA A 56 -16.15 -13.21 6.22
C ALA A 56 -16.71 -13.19 4.78
N ILE A 57 -17.63 -12.26 4.46
CA ILE A 57 -18.12 -12.06 3.09
C ILE A 57 -16.98 -11.64 2.16
N ARG A 58 -16.13 -10.71 2.60
CA ARG A 58 -15.05 -10.16 1.78
C ARG A 58 -13.94 -11.16 1.48
N VAL A 59 -13.67 -12.08 2.39
CA VAL A 59 -12.71 -13.19 2.16
C VAL A 59 -13.38 -14.36 1.41
N GLU A 60 -14.65 -14.21 1.01
CA GLU A 60 -15.46 -15.26 0.37
C GLU A 60 -15.58 -16.53 1.22
N LEU A 61 -15.35 -16.42 2.53
CA LEU A 61 -15.49 -17.53 3.48
C LEU A 61 -16.97 -17.95 3.59
N ILE A 62 -17.88 -17.00 3.38
CA ILE A 62 -19.32 -17.25 3.34
C ILE A 62 -19.96 -16.62 2.10
N PRO A 63 -21.03 -17.22 1.54
CA PRO A 63 -21.82 -16.62 0.49
C PRO A 63 -22.44 -15.28 0.91
N ARG A 64 -22.63 -14.38 -0.06
CA ARG A 64 -23.23 -13.05 0.19
C ARG A 64 -24.62 -13.13 0.82
N SER A 65 -25.42 -14.13 0.48
CA SER A 65 -26.76 -14.37 1.06
C SER A 65 -26.69 -14.70 2.55
N THR A 66 -25.81 -15.62 2.95
CA THR A 66 -25.56 -15.95 4.36
C THR A 66 -25.02 -14.74 5.11
N GLY A 67 -24.12 -13.99 4.49
CA GLY A 67 -23.61 -12.74 5.04
C GLY A 67 -24.69 -11.70 5.33
N LEU A 68 -25.62 -11.48 4.39
CA LEU A 68 -26.77 -10.60 4.58
C LEU A 68 -27.66 -11.06 5.74
N ALA A 69 -27.93 -12.37 5.86
CA ALA A 69 -28.69 -12.91 6.96
C ALA A 69 -28.02 -12.65 8.33
N LEU A 70 -26.69 -12.80 8.42
CA LEU A 70 -25.94 -12.49 9.64
C LEU A 70 -26.00 -11.00 10.02
N LEU A 71 -26.00 -10.09 9.04
CA LEU A 71 -26.17 -8.66 9.30
C LEU A 71 -27.56 -8.32 9.84
N ILE A 72 -28.61 -8.98 9.33
CA ILE A 72 -29.97 -8.84 9.86
C ILE A 72 -30.03 -9.34 11.31
N VAL A 73 -29.40 -10.49 11.61
CA VAL A 73 -29.30 -11.01 12.97
C VAL A 73 -28.56 -10.02 13.89
N ALA A 74 -27.47 -9.42 13.43
CA ALA A 74 -26.73 -8.40 14.18
C ALA A 74 -27.61 -7.19 14.53
N ALA A 75 -28.44 -6.70 13.60
CA ALA A 75 -29.41 -5.65 13.89
C ALA A 75 -30.46 -6.10 14.93
N GLY A 76 -30.89 -7.36 14.87
CA GLY A 76 -31.79 -7.97 15.85
C GLY A 76 -31.26 -7.96 17.28
N ILE A 77 -29.93 -8.08 17.48
CA ILE A 77 -29.29 -8.02 18.81
C ILE A 77 -29.58 -6.68 19.51
N VAL A 78 -29.60 -5.57 18.77
CA VAL A 78 -29.89 -4.24 19.33
C VAL A 78 -31.32 -4.16 19.85
N ALA A 79 -32.29 -4.63 19.05
CA ALA A 79 -33.69 -4.67 19.44
C ALA A 79 -33.91 -5.59 20.65
N LEU A 80 -33.25 -6.75 20.68
CA LEU A 80 -33.31 -7.68 21.81
C LEU A 80 -32.76 -7.06 23.10
N GLY A 81 -31.62 -6.35 23.02
CA GLY A 81 -31.03 -5.63 24.16
C GLY A 81 -31.97 -4.55 24.73
N ALA A 82 -32.66 -3.82 23.85
CA ALA A 82 -33.66 -2.84 24.25
C ALA A 82 -34.84 -3.48 24.99
N ILE A 83 -35.37 -4.59 24.48
CA ILE A 83 -36.51 -5.31 25.06
C ILE A 83 -36.14 -5.89 26.42
N ILE A 84 -35.01 -6.60 26.53
CA ILE A 84 -34.55 -7.20 27.79
C ILE A 84 -34.42 -6.15 28.88
N SER A 85 -33.84 -4.98 28.58
CA SER A 85 -33.71 -3.90 29.54
C SER A 85 -35.04 -3.23 29.88
N ALA A 86 -35.96 -3.09 28.92
CA ALA A 86 -37.29 -2.52 29.15
C ALA A 86 -38.20 -3.40 30.04
N VAL A 87 -38.02 -4.72 29.99
CA VAL A 87 -38.84 -5.70 30.74
C VAL A 87 -38.40 -5.85 32.19
N ARG A 88 -37.22 -5.33 32.59
CA ARG A 88 -36.72 -5.39 33.96
C ARG A 88 -37.77 -4.91 34.97
N ARG A 89 -37.96 -5.67 36.05
CA ARG A 89 -38.92 -5.36 37.10
C ARG A 89 -38.51 -4.07 37.82
N ILE A 90 -39.48 -3.18 38.02
CA ILE A 90 -39.32 -1.91 38.73
C ILE A 90 -40.25 -1.95 39.93
N ASP A 91 -39.71 -1.77 41.13
CA ASP A 91 -40.50 -1.67 42.35
C ASP A 91 -41.20 -0.30 42.44
N ASP A 92 -42.51 -0.32 42.63
CA ASP A 92 -43.34 0.88 42.71
C ASP A 92 -43.00 1.76 43.89
N GLU A 93 -42.54 1.18 45.00
CA GLU A 93 -42.13 1.96 46.17
C GLU A 93 -40.89 2.79 45.85
N ARG A 94 -39.92 2.20 45.13
CA ARG A 94 -38.71 2.90 44.70
C ARG A 94 -39.03 4.03 43.73
N VAL A 95 -39.99 3.83 42.83
CA VAL A 95 -40.46 4.88 41.91
C VAL A 95 -41.17 6.00 42.67
N ALA A 96 -42.07 5.65 43.59
CA ALA A 96 -42.79 6.61 44.43
C ALA A 96 -41.82 7.46 45.26
N ARG A 97 -40.85 6.83 45.94
CA ARG A 97 -39.82 7.51 46.73
C ARG A 97 -38.96 8.46 45.89
N ARG A 98 -38.68 8.10 44.64
CA ARG A 98 -37.96 8.97 43.70
C ARG A 98 -38.80 10.19 43.30
N ILE A 99 -40.11 10.02 43.11
CA ILE A 99 -41.05 11.12 42.84
C ILE A 99 -41.18 12.04 44.07
N ASP A 100 -41.29 11.46 45.27
CA ASP A 100 -41.40 12.22 46.52
C ASP A 100 -40.19 13.14 46.72
N ARG A 101 -38.97 12.61 46.54
CA ARG A 101 -37.73 13.38 46.66
C ARG A 101 -37.63 14.50 45.62
N ALA A 102 -38.02 14.24 44.37
CA ALA A 102 -37.95 15.23 43.30
C ALA A 102 -39.00 16.34 43.44
N SER A 103 -40.11 16.05 44.12
CA SER A 103 -41.26 16.94 44.28
C SER A 103 -41.40 17.50 45.71
N HIS A 104 -40.45 17.20 46.60
CA HIS A 104 -40.45 17.56 48.02
C HIS A 104 -41.73 17.16 48.78
N LEU A 105 -42.24 15.94 48.53
CA LEU A 105 -43.49 15.44 49.13
C LEU A 105 -43.30 14.70 50.45
N SER A 106 -42.10 14.69 51.04
CA SER A 106 -41.81 14.04 52.34
C SER A 106 -42.29 12.59 52.44
N ASP A 107 -41.96 11.78 51.44
CA ASP A 107 -42.27 10.33 51.36
C ASP A 107 -43.77 9.96 51.33
N ARG A 108 -44.68 10.93 51.21
CA ARG A 108 -46.14 10.71 51.23
C ARG A 108 -46.62 9.69 50.17
N LEU A 109 -46.07 9.71 48.95
CA LEU A 109 -46.46 8.74 47.93
C LEU A 109 -45.91 7.36 48.23
N SER A 110 -44.65 7.26 48.67
CA SER A 110 -44.02 5.98 48.98
C SER A 110 -44.66 5.30 50.18
N THR A 111 -45.01 6.05 51.24
CA THR A 111 -45.76 5.56 52.40
C THR A 111 -47.17 5.11 52.00
N ALA A 112 -47.87 5.88 51.17
CA ALA A 112 -49.19 5.48 50.66
C ALA A 112 -49.12 4.18 49.83
N VAL A 113 -48.08 4.01 49.00
CA VAL A 113 -47.85 2.77 48.23
C VAL A 113 -47.53 1.60 49.15
N ALA A 114 -46.64 1.78 50.14
CA ALA A 114 -46.30 0.74 51.10
C ALA A 114 -47.54 0.29 51.90
N PHE A 115 -48.30 1.24 52.44
CA PHE A 115 -49.52 0.95 53.19
C PHE A 115 -50.64 0.36 52.33
N SER A 116 -50.75 0.74 51.04
CA SER A 116 -51.74 0.13 50.14
C SER A 116 -51.53 -1.37 49.94
N ARG A 117 -50.28 -1.86 50.04
CA ARG A 117 -49.98 -3.30 49.99
C ARG A 117 -50.33 -3.99 51.31
N SER A 118 -50.02 -3.34 52.44
CA SER A 118 -50.16 -3.92 53.78
C SER A 118 -51.55 -3.77 54.42
N ALA A 119 -52.42 -2.90 53.91
CA ALA A 119 -53.73 -2.58 54.50
C ALA A 119 -54.79 -3.71 54.41
N HIS A 120 -54.39 -4.95 54.16
CA HIS A 120 -55.29 -6.11 54.02
C HIS A 120 -55.54 -6.86 55.35
N GLY A 121 -55.28 -6.24 56.51
CA GLY A 121 -55.43 -6.87 57.82
C GLY A 121 -56.44 -6.14 58.73
N ALA A 122 -57.36 -6.93 59.31
CA ALA A 122 -58.34 -6.65 60.38
C ALA A 122 -58.94 -5.23 60.43
N ASP A 123 -60.16 -5.09 59.89
CA ASP A 123 -60.99 -3.90 60.08
C ASP A 123 -61.19 -3.61 61.59
N GLY A 124 -60.89 -2.38 62.00
CA GLY A 124 -61.16 -1.88 63.36
C GLY A 124 -59.94 -1.64 64.26
N ASP A 125 -58.71 -1.93 63.82
CA ASP A 125 -57.50 -1.56 64.57
C ASP A 125 -57.10 -0.09 64.29
N LEU A 126 -56.67 0.64 65.33
CA LEU A 126 -56.22 2.03 65.25
C LEU A 126 -55.05 2.20 64.25
N THR A 127 -54.25 1.15 64.07
CA THR A 127 -53.20 1.05 63.05
C THR A 127 -53.77 1.17 61.62
N HIS A 128 -54.91 0.55 61.36
CA HIS A 128 -55.58 0.58 60.05
C HIS A 128 -56.04 1.99 59.69
N ASP A 129 -56.62 2.71 60.65
CA ASP A 129 -57.08 4.09 60.46
C ASP A 129 -55.92 5.05 60.15
N LEU A 130 -54.77 4.88 60.83
CA LEU A 130 -53.56 5.64 60.54
C LEU A 130 -53.02 5.35 59.13
N MET A 131 -53.01 4.08 58.72
CA MET A 131 -52.62 3.69 57.36
C MET A 131 -53.54 4.31 56.31
N LEU A 132 -54.86 4.30 56.54
CA LEU A 132 -55.84 4.93 55.66
C LEU A 132 -55.65 6.45 55.58
N ALA A 133 -55.37 7.11 56.70
CA ALA A 133 -55.09 8.55 56.74
C ALA A 133 -53.85 8.90 55.90
N ALA A 134 -52.77 8.11 56.00
CA ALA A 134 -51.57 8.28 55.20
C ALA A 134 -51.81 8.03 53.70
N ILE A 135 -52.63 7.04 53.34
CA ILE A 135 -53.04 6.81 51.94
C ILE A 135 -53.81 8.03 51.40
N ARG A 136 -54.75 8.59 52.17
CA ARG A 136 -55.49 9.81 51.77
C ARG A 136 -54.57 11.02 51.60
N ASP A 137 -53.59 11.19 52.48
CA ASP A 137 -52.61 12.28 52.34
C ASP A 137 -51.76 12.11 51.07
N GLY A 138 -51.33 10.88 50.77
CA GLY A 138 -50.65 10.55 49.51
C GLY A 138 -51.49 10.89 48.28
N VAL A 139 -52.78 10.58 48.27
CA VAL A 139 -53.69 10.93 47.16
C VAL A 139 -53.79 12.45 46.97
N ARG A 140 -53.91 13.22 48.07
CA ARG A 140 -53.93 14.69 48.02
C ARG A 140 -52.62 15.29 47.52
N ALA A 141 -51.50 14.59 47.68
CA ALA A 141 -50.19 15.03 47.20
C ALA A 141 -49.98 14.82 45.69
N VAL A 142 -50.77 13.98 45.02
CA VAL A 142 -50.60 13.62 43.59
C VAL A 142 -50.50 14.83 42.65
N PRO A 143 -51.33 15.88 42.74
CA PRO A 143 -51.26 17.03 41.83
C PRO A 143 -49.95 17.82 41.93
N ARG A 144 -49.25 17.72 43.07
CA ARG A 144 -47.95 18.38 43.30
C ARG A 144 -46.76 17.56 42.80
N ALA A 145 -46.99 16.33 42.36
CA ALA A 145 -45.92 15.43 41.94
C ALA A 145 -45.42 15.73 40.52
N ASP A 146 -44.12 15.96 40.38
CA ASP A 146 -43.46 16.18 39.09
C ASP A 146 -42.71 14.93 38.63
N VAL A 147 -43.38 14.15 37.77
CA VAL A 147 -42.80 12.95 37.14
C VAL A 147 -41.61 13.31 36.24
N LYS A 148 -41.61 14.49 35.60
CA LYS A 148 -40.54 14.85 34.66
C LYS A 148 -39.24 15.08 35.40
N ARG A 149 -39.30 15.80 36.51
CA ARG A 149 -38.14 16.04 37.38
C ARG A 149 -37.66 14.78 38.09
N ALA A 150 -38.57 13.87 38.44
CA ALA A 150 -38.23 12.60 39.07
C ALA A 150 -37.48 11.63 38.13
N THR A 151 -37.81 11.64 36.83
CA THR A 151 -37.22 10.76 35.82
C THR A 151 -36.68 11.58 34.64
N PRO A 152 -35.58 12.34 34.83
CA PRO A 152 -34.94 13.06 33.73
C PRO A 152 -34.37 12.04 32.74
N PHE A 153 -34.53 12.30 31.44
CA PHE A 153 -33.83 11.52 30.43
C PHE A 153 -32.34 11.89 30.45
N ALA A 154 -31.50 10.93 30.83
CA ALA A 154 -30.07 11.04 30.72
C ALA A 154 -29.60 10.36 29.43
N ALA A 155 -28.51 10.86 28.84
CA ALA A 155 -27.84 10.14 27.75
C ALA A 155 -27.29 8.80 28.30
N PRO A 156 -27.38 7.70 27.53
CA PRO A 156 -26.82 6.42 27.94
C PRO A 156 -25.33 6.53 28.20
N ALA A 157 -24.84 5.85 29.25
CA ALA A 157 -23.41 5.85 29.61
C ALA A 157 -22.53 5.37 28.44
N ASP A 158 -23.00 4.36 27.71
CA ASP A 158 -22.27 3.72 26.61
C ASP A 158 -22.46 4.42 25.26
N LEU A 159 -23.22 5.52 25.19
CA LEU A 159 -23.57 6.16 23.92
C LEU A 159 -22.31 6.55 23.12
N ARG A 160 -21.29 7.10 23.78
CA ARG A 160 -20.03 7.50 23.12
C ARG A 160 -19.27 6.28 22.59
N ALA A 161 -19.22 5.20 23.35
CA ALA A 161 -18.56 3.95 22.92
C ALA A 161 -19.31 3.32 21.74
N ALA A 162 -20.64 3.25 21.80
CA ALA A 162 -21.46 2.74 20.71
C ALA A 162 -21.27 3.54 19.40
N VAL A 163 -21.26 4.87 19.48
CA VAL A 163 -20.99 5.74 18.32
C VAL A 163 -19.58 5.50 17.79
N GLY A 164 -18.57 5.41 18.67
CA GLY A 164 -17.19 5.11 18.27
C GLY A 164 -17.06 3.78 17.52
N PHE A 165 -17.66 2.72 18.04
CA PHE A 165 -17.67 1.41 17.39
C PHE A 165 -18.41 1.43 16.06
N LEU A 166 -19.54 2.14 15.95
CA LEU A 166 -20.25 2.28 14.68
C LEU A 166 -19.41 3.01 13.63
N VAL A 167 -18.72 4.09 14.01
CA VAL A 167 -17.84 4.83 13.10
C VAL A 167 -16.67 3.96 12.64
N ILE A 168 -15.98 3.29 13.56
CA ILE A 168 -14.88 2.35 13.21
C ILE A 168 -15.40 1.25 12.30
N SER A 169 -16.60 0.71 12.58
CA SER A 169 -17.19 -0.35 11.79
C SER A 169 -17.53 0.11 10.38
N ALA A 170 -18.09 1.31 10.24
CA ALA A 170 -18.39 1.91 8.94
C ALA A 170 -17.11 2.21 8.14
N LEU A 171 -16.05 2.71 8.80
CA LEU A 171 -14.76 2.94 8.16
C LEU A 171 -14.11 1.64 7.70
N ALA A 172 -14.09 0.60 8.53
CA ALA A 172 -13.54 -0.70 8.16
C ALA A 172 -14.35 -1.38 7.04
N ALA A 173 -15.68 -1.21 7.03
CA ALA A 173 -16.53 -1.66 5.94
C ALA A 173 -16.32 -0.83 4.65
N GLY A 174 -15.98 0.45 4.76
CA GLY A 174 -15.74 1.36 3.64
C GLY A 174 -14.34 1.29 3.04
N LEU A 175 -13.33 0.92 3.83
CA LEU A 175 -11.96 0.67 3.35
C LEU A 175 -12.02 -0.41 2.27
N ALA A 176 -11.77 -0.07 1.01
CA ALA A 176 -11.67 -1.04 -0.05
C ALA A 176 -10.43 -1.89 0.20
N ILE A 177 -10.61 -3.12 0.70
CA ILE A 177 -9.56 -4.12 0.60
C ILE A 177 -9.53 -4.45 -0.89
N PRO A 178 -8.40 -4.26 -1.60
CA PRO A 178 -8.31 -4.62 -3.00
C PRO A 178 -8.71 -6.09 -3.12
N THR A 179 -9.85 -6.34 -3.77
CA THR A 179 -10.24 -7.69 -4.11
C THR A 179 -9.14 -8.23 -5.02
N VAL A 180 -8.48 -9.31 -4.60
CA VAL A 180 -7.50 -9.98 -5.46
C VAL A 180 -8.25 -10.33 -6.73
N ASP A 181 -7.83 -9.74 -7.84
CA ASP A 181 -8.47 -9.96 -9.13
C ASP A 181 -8.23 -11.40 -9.54
N ARG A 182 -9.24 -12.25 -9.31
CA ARG A 182 -9.24 -13.67 -9.68
C ARG A 182 -9.86 -13.89 -11.06
N THR A 183 -10.11 -12.84 -11.83
CA THR A 183 -10.57 -13.03 -13.20
C THR A 183 -9.51 -13.81 -13.98
N PRO A 184 -9.88 -14.90 -14.67
CA PRO A 184 -8.93 -15.61 -15.49
C PRO A 184 -8.45 -14.65 -16.58
N ARG A 185 -7.14 -14.55 -16.74
CA ARG A 185 -6.52 -13.65 -17.74
C ARG A 185 -5.40 -14.38 -18.44
N LEU A 186 -5.39 -14.31 -19.75
CA LEU A 186 -4.24 -14.68 -20.55
C LEU A 186 -3.33 -13.49 -20.76
N TYR A 187 -2.03 -13.76 -20.80
CA TYR A 187 -1.00 -12.74 -21.01
C TYR A 187 -0.31 -12.89 -22.36
N ARG A 188 0.12 -14.12 -22.70
CA ARG A 188 0.86 -14.39 -23.95
C ARG A 188 0.92 -15.87 -24.30
N ALA A 189 1.26 -16.16 -25.55
CA ALA A 189 1.67 -17.46 -26.03
C ALA A 189 3.20 -17.55 -26.09
N GLU A 190 3.77 -18.69 -25.75
CA GLU A 190 5.21 -18.99 -25.82
C GLU A 190 5.43 -20.31 -26.56
N PRO A 191 6.05 -20.29 -27.75
CA PRO A 191 6.29 -19.11 -28.60
C PRO A 191 4.99 -18.39 -29.02
N ASP A 192 5.09 -17.15 -29.51
CA ASP A 192 3.99 -16.35 -30.08
C ASP A 192 3.66 -16.74 -31.53
N HIS A 193 4.38 -17.72 -32.07
CA HIS A 193 4.19 -18.31 -33.39
C HIS A 193 4.48 -19.82 -33.35
N GLY A 194 3.93 -20.59 -34.28
CA GLY A 194 4.19 -22.02 -34.36
C GLY A 194 3.64 -22.63 -35.65
N ALA A 195 4.23 -23.74 -36.10
CA ALA A 195 3.72 -24.47 -37.25
C ALA A 195 2.58 -25.42 -36.83
N PRO A 196 1.70 -25.83 -37.76
CA PRO A 196 0.73 -26.89 -37.49
C PRO A 196 1.40 -28.13 -36.88
N GLY A 197 0.85 -28.62 -35.77
CA GLY A 197 1.39 -29.74 -34.99
C GLY A 197 2.38 -29.36 -33.87
N ASP A 198 2.86 -28.12 -33.82
CA ASP A 198 3.76 -27.66 -32.75
C ASP A 198 3.01 -27.47 -31.41
N GLU A 199 3.76 -27.56 -30.31
CA GLU A 199 3.26 -27.32 -28.96
C GLU A 199 3.52 -25.87 -28.53
N VAL A 200 2.50 -25.24 -27.96
CA VAL A 200 2.52 -23.83 -27.55
C VAL A 200 2.07 -23.73 -26.09
N LEU A 201 2.78 -22.94 -25.31
CA LEU A 201 2.46 -22.65 -23.91
C LEU A 201 1.73 -21.32 -23.81
N LEU A 202 0.45 -21.36 -23.43
CA LEU A 202 -0.30 -20.16 -23.09
C LEU A 202 -0.08 -19.81 -21.62
N ARG A 203 0.47 -18.63 -21.35
CA ARG A 203 0.65 -18.12 -19.98
C ARG A 203 -0.47 -17.18 -19.60
N GLY A 204 -0.93 -17.33 -18.35
CA GLY A 204 -1.99 -16.51 -17.77
C GLY A 204 -1.97 -16.50 -16.24
N ALA A 205 -3.00 -15.91 -15.65
CA ALA A 205 -3.28 -16.00 -14.22
C ALA A 205 -4.71 -16.48 -14.00
N HIS A 206 -4.92 -17.18 -12.89
CA HIS A 206 -6.24 -17.64 -12.44
C HIS A 206 -6.96 -18.51 -13.48
N LEU A 207 -6.22 -19.25 -14.31
CA LEU A 207 -6.79 -20.05 -15.40
C LEU A 207 -7.62 -21.24 -14.92
N LEU A 208 -7.57 -21.57 -13.63
CA LEU A 208 -8.43 -22.56 -12.98
C LEU A 208 -9.65 -21.93 -12.29
N THR A 209 -9.75 -20.60 -12.22
CA THR A 209 -10.91 -19.93 -11.62
C THR A 209 -12.11 -20.05 -12.55
N GLY A 210 -13.24 -20.55 -12.03
CA GLY A 210 -14.43 -20.84 -12.83
C GLY A 210 -14.53 -22.29 -13.34
N VAL A 211 -13.45 -23.08 -13.21
CA VAL A 211 -13.49 -24.52 -13.48
C VAL A 211 -14.23 -25.18 -12.32
N ALA A 212 -15.52 -25.48 -12.52
CA ALA A 212 -16.36 -26.11 -11.52
C ALA A 212 -15.82 -27.52 -11.18
N HIS A 213 -15.25 -27.66 -9.98
CA HIS A 213 -14.97 -28.94 -9.32
C HIS A 213 -13.95 -29.86 -10.01
N ALA A 214 -12.66 -29.72 -9.66
CA ALA A 214 -11.72 -30.84 -9.81
C ALA A 214 -10.55 -30.86 -8.81
N ILE A 215 -10.43 -29.93 -7.86
CA ILE A 215 -9.33 -30.02 -6.88
C ILE A 215 -9.54 -31.22 -5.94
N ALA A 216 -10.78 -31.68 -5.75
CA ALA A 216 -11.07 -32.88 -4.94
C ALA A 216 -10.82 -34.21 -5.67
N SER A 217 -10.57 -34.20 -6.99
CA SER A 217 -10.36 -35.40 -7.81
C SER A 217 -8.98 -35.44 -8.48
N LEU A 218 -8.15 -34.40 -8.34
CA LEU A 218 -6.73 -34.53 -8.65
C LEU A 218 -6.16 -35.63 -7.74
N PRO A 219 -5.55 -36.70 -8.31
CA PRO A 219 -4.83 -37.66 -7.49
C PRO A 219 -3.78 -36.88 -6.72
N VAL A 220 -3.97 -36.72 -5.40
CA VAL A 220 -2.93 -36.22 -4.52
C VAL A 220 -1.72 -37.09 -4.84
N PRO A 221 -0.56 -36.51 -5.21
CA PRO A 221 0.60 -37.32 -5.50
C PRO A 221 0.78 -38.25 -4.31
N SER A 222 0.72 -39.55 -4.55
CA SER A 222 0.97 -40.58 -3.55
C SER A 222 2.45 -40.51 -3.14
N ALA A 223 2.85 -39.42 -2.49
CA ALA A 223 4.20 -39.17 -1.99
C ALA A 223 4.42 -39.86 -0.63
N MET A 224 3.45 -40.66 -0.18
CA MET A 224 3.66 -41.64 0.89
C MET A 224 3.74 -43.01 0.24
N ALA A 225 4.89 -43.30 -0.37
CA ALA A 225 5.24 -44.67 -0.75
C ALA A 225 5.09 -45.55 0.50
N ALA A 226 4.35 -46.65 0.36
CA ALA A 226 4.28 -47.66 1.40
C ALA A 226 5.71 -48.12 1.74
N PRO A 227 6.08 -48.24 3.03
CA PRO A 227 7.41 -48.67 3.40
C PRO A 227 7.66 -50.08 2.83
N GLY A 228 8.65 -50.21 1.93
CA GLY A 228 9.09 -51.51 1.40
C GLY A 228 9.08 -51.69 -0.11
N VAL A 229 8.68 -50.68 -0.92
CA VAL A 229 8.83 -50.77 -2.38
C VAL A 229 10.26 -50.34 -2.77
N PRO A 230 11.05 -51.21 -3.44
CA PRO A 230 12.42 -50.87 -3.85
C PRO A 230 12.41 -49.72 -4.87
N PRO A 231 13.34 -48.76 -4.75
CA PRO A 231 13.37 -47.53 -5.58
C PRO A 231 13.57 -47.81 -7.09
N GLU A 232 14.01 -49.01 -7.46
CA GLU A 232 14.23 -49.44 -8.84
C GLU A 232 12.94 -49.86 -9.57
N ALA A 233 11.83 -50.07 -8.85
CA ALA A 233 10.52 -50.41 -9.45
C ALA A 233 9.64 -49.17 -9.73
N ILE A 234 10.13 -47.96 -9.46
CA ILE A 234 9.47 -46.70 -9.79
C ILE A 234 10.09 -46.18 -11.08
N GLU A 235 9.85 -46.86 -12.20
CA GLU A 235 10.08 -46.21 -13.49
C GLU A 235 9.12 -45.01 -13.57
N PRO A 236 9.60 -43.80 -13.91
CA PRO A 236 8.72 -42.66 -14.13
C PRO A 236 7.76 -43.02 -15.26
N SER A 237 6.50 -43.27 -14.92
CA SER A 237 5.46 -43.51 -15.92
C SER A 237 5.54 -42.39 -16.97
N PRO A 238 5.60 -42.75 -18.26
CA PRO A 238 5.74 -41.78 -19.34
C PRO A 238 4.58 -40.78 -19.28
N ALA A 239 4.92 -39.52 -19.02
CA ALA A 239 4.06 -38.34 -19.05
C ALA A 239 2.66 -38.55 -18.42
N MET A 240 2.52 -38.26 -17.12
CA MET A 240 1.18 -37.98 -16.59
C MET A 240 0.53 -36.94 -17.48
N HIS A 241 -0.52 -37.34 -18.19
CA HIS A 241 -1.33 -36.41 -18.97
C HIS A 241 -1.80 -35.29 -18.05
N GLY A 242 -1.53 -34.07 -18.49
CA GLY A 242 -1.90 -32.88 -17.76
C GLY A 242 -3.39 -32.84 -17.47
N PHE A 243 -3.77 -32.17 -16.39
CA PHE A 243 -5.18 -32.00 -16.06
C PHE A 243 -5.84 -31.17 -17.15
N VAL A 244 -6.92 -31.67 -17.78
CA VAL A 244 -7.70 -30.91 -18.77
C VAL A 244 -9.14 -30.80 -18.28
N PRO A 245 -9.64 -29.58 -17.98
CA PRO A 245 -11.03 -29.41 -17.57
C PRO A 245 -12.01 -29.84 -18.67
N LEU A 246 -13.08 -30.55 -18.31
CA LEU A 246 -14.08 -31.07 -19.27
C LEU A 246 -14.81 -29.96 -20.05
N ASN A 247 -14.91 -28.76 -19.47
CA ASN A 247 -15.59 -27.60 -20.04
C ASN A 247 -14.62 -26.55 -20.55
N ALA A 248 -13.34 -26.87 -20.70
CA ALA A 248 -12.34 -25.94 -21.18
C ALA A 248 -11.86 -26.33 -22.58
N GLN A 249 -11.71 -25.33 -23.45
CA GLN A 249 -11.24 -25.52 -24.82
C GLN A 249 -10.40 -24.32 -25.25
N VAL A 250 -9.49 -24.54 -26.19
CA VAL A 250 -8.69 -23.47 -26.79
C VAL A 250 -8.93 -23.50 -28.28
N THR A 251 -9.19 -22.35 -28.89
CA THR A 251 -9.50 -22.24 -30.32
C THR A 251 -8.57 -21.24 -31.01
N LEU A 252 -8.25 -21.51 -32.27
CA LEU A 252 -7.48 -20.64 -33.16
C LEU A 252 -8.39 -19.98 -34.20
N GLY A 253 -8.19 -18.68 -34.40
CA GLY A 253 -8.95 -17.83 -35.32
C GLY A 253 -10.16 -17.17 -34.66
N ASP A 254 -11.01 -16.59 -35.49
CA ASP A 254 -12.23 -15.93 -35.04
C ASP A 254 -13.24 -16.97 -34.51
N GLY A 255 -13.58 -16.87 -33.23
CA GLY A 255 -14.56 -17.75 -32.58
C GLY A 255 -14.04 -19.16 -32.29
N ARG A 256 -14.82 -20.19 -32.66
CA ARG A 256 -14.54 -21.61 -32.35
C ARG A 256 -14.12 -22.43 -33.60
N ALA A 257 -13.48 -21.79 -34.57
CA ALA A 257 -13.22 -22.36 -35.89
C ALA A 257 -12.25 -23.57 -35.87
N HIS A 258 -11.12 -23.46 -35.17
CA HIS A 258 -10.10 -24.51 -35.14
C HIS A 258 -9.76 -24.87 -33.68
N PRO A 259 -10.35 -25.93 -33.10
CA PRO A 259 -10.10 -26.31 -31.71
C PRO A 259 -8.69 -26.92 -31.57
N ALA A 260 -7.82 -26.26 -30.80
CA ALA A 260 -6.53 -26.80 -30.41
C ALA A 260 -6.68 -27.93 -29.39
N ARG A 261 -5.77 -28.91 -29.48
CA ARG A 261 -5.73 -30.01 -28.51
C ARG A 261 -5.02 -29.52 -27.25
N VAL A 262 -5.75 -29.43 -26.13
CA VAL A 262 -5.15 -29.14 -24.82
C VAL A 262 -4.42 -30.38 -24.31
N LEU A 263 -3.15 -30.22 -23.97
CA LEU A 263 -2.27 -31.27 -23.46
C LEU A 263 -2.15 -31.21 -21.92
N ASP A 264 -2.11 -30.00 -21.36
CA ASP A 264 -2.04 -29.76 -19.92
C ASP A 264 -2.67 -28.40 -19.57
N TRP A 265 -3.25 -28.28 -18.39
CA TRP A 265 -3.86 -27.07 -17.87
C TRP A 265 -3.58 -26.91 -16.37
N SER A 266 -2.89 -25.82 -16.04
CA SER A 266 -2.53 -25.45 -14.68
C SER A 266 -3.10 -24.09 -14.30
N ALA A 267 -2.80 -23.59 -13.09
CA ALA A 267 -3.29 -22.30 -12.62
C ALA A 267 -2.80 -21.09 -13.46
N ASN A 268 -1.68 -21.25 -14.16
CA ASN A 268 -0.96 -20.17 -14.84
C ASN A 268 -0.44 -20.54 -16.25
N VAL A 269 -0.53 -21.80 -16.66
CA VAL A 269 -0.05 -22.27 -17.96
C VAL A 269 -1.03 -23.27 -18.57
N ILE A 270 -1.30 -23.15 -19.87
CA ILE A 270 -2.04 -24.12 -20.66
C ILE A 270 -1.15 -24.56 -21.81
N THR A 271 -0.86 -25.85 -21.91
CA THR A 271 -0.09 -26.41 -23.01
C THR A 271 -1.06 -26.90 -24.07
N ILE A 272 -0.93 -26.39 -25.29
CA ILE A 272 -1.78 -26.77 -26.42
C ILE A 272 -0.93 -27.30 -27.58
N ARG A 273 -1.55 -28.09 -28.46
CA ARG A 273 -1.00 -28.45 -29.76
C ARG A 273 -1.83 -27.81 -30.88
N ILE A 274 -1.15 -27.14 -31.81
CA ILE A 274 -1.78 -26.47 -32.96
C ILE A 274 -2.37 -27.53 -33.91
N PRO A 275 -3.64 -27.39 -34.34
CA PRO A 275 -4.24 -28.30 -35.32
C PRO A 275 -3.49 -28.32 -36.67
N ASP A 276 -3.36 -29.50 -37.28
CA ASP A 276 -2.64 -29.69 -38.54
C ASP A 276 -3.27 -28.95 -39.74
N ASP A 277 -4.56 -28.62 -39.65
CA ASP A 277 -5.37 -27.95 -40.67
C ASP A 277 -5.45 -26.41 -40.49
N THR A 278 -4.71 -25.84 -39.55
CA THR A 278 -4.75 -24.40 -39.27
C THR A 278 -4.16 -23.59 -40.44
N PRO A 279 -4.86 -22.57 -40.97
CA PRO A 279 -4.34 -21.73 -42.04
C PRO A 279 -3.11 -20.92 -41.58
N ILE A 280 -2.12 -20.82 -42.48
CA ILE A 280 -0.89 -20.05 -42.26
C ILE A 280 -1.21 -18.55 -42.26
N GLY A 281 -0.66 -17.81 -41.29
CA GLY A 281 -0.83 -16.38 -41.15
C GLY A 281 -1.12 -15.92 -39.72
N PRO A 282 -1.33 -14.61 -39.52
CA PRO A 282 -1.74 -14.06 -38.24
C PRO A 282 -3.13 -14.56 -37.85
N THR A 283 -3.30 -14.95 -36.59
CA THR A 283 -4.51 -15.52 -36.02
C THR A 283 -4.64 -15.10 -34.54
N THR A 284 -5.69 -15.55 -33.87
CA THR A 284 -5.93 -15.31 -32.45
C THR A 284 -6.18 -16.61 -31.70
N LEU A 285 -5.52 -16.80 -30.57
CA LEU A 285 -5.77 -17.87 -29.61
C LEU A 285 -6.78 -17.39 -28.58
N THR A 286 -7.93 -18.06 -28.49
CA THR A 286 -8.95 -17.79 -27.47
C THR A 286 -9.14 -19.01 -26.59
N VAL A 287 -8.97 -18.82 -25.28
CA VAL A 287 -9.26 -19.86 -24.28
C VAL A 287 -10.70 -19.68 -23.81
N TRP A 288 -11.44 -20.77 -23.67
CA TRP A 288 -12.82 -20.76 -23.17
C TRP A 288 -12.91 -21.61 -21.90
N ILE A 289 -13.58 -21.08 -20.88
CA ILE A 289 -13.94 -21.83 -19.66
C ILE A 289 -15.47 -21.83 -19.58
N GLY A 290 -16.09 -22.95 -19.94
CA GLY A 290 -17.53 -22.99 -20.23
C GLY A 290 -17.84 -22.17 -21.47
N ASP A 291 -18.70 -21.17 -21.31
CA ASP A 291 -19.07 -20.24 -22.39
C ASP A 291 -18.34 -18.89 -22.31
N ASP A 292 -17.54 -18.67 -21.27
CA ASP A 292 -16.83 -17.41 -21.06
C ASP A 292 -15.44 -17.44 -21.73
N PRO A 293 -15.14 -16.49 -22.64
CA PRO A 293 -13.82 -16.38 -23.25
C PRO A 293 -12.82 -15.68 -22.30
N VAL A 294 -11.65 -16.29 -22.14
CA VAL A 294 -10.52 -15.81 -21.32
C VAL A 294 -9.52 -15.05 -22.20
N GLY A 295 -10.02 -14.04 -22.92
CA GLY A 295 -9.21 -13.10 -23.72
C GLY A 295 -8.56 -13.68 -24.99
N PRO A 296 -8.54 -12.93 -26.11
CA PRO A 296 -7.78 -13.30 -27.30
C PRO A 296 -6.30 -12.96 -27.12
N ILE A 297 -5.41 -13.85 -27.53
CA ILE A 297 -3.97 -13.59 -27.67
C ILE A 297 -3.63 -13.61 -29.16
N ALA A 298 -2.91 -12.61 -29.65
CA ALA A 298 -2.36 -12.63 -31.00
C ALA A 298 -1.38 -13.80 -31.16
N PHE A 299 -1.48 -14.54 -32.25
CA PHE A 299 -0.63 -15.68 -32.53
C PHE A 299 -0.39 -15.80 -34.03
N THR A 300 0.77 -16.26 -34.48
CA THR A 300 1.03 -16.44 -35.93
C THR A 300 1.30 -17.89 -36.27
N VAL A 301 0.46 -18.47 -37.13
CA VAL A 301 0.72 -19.82 -37.66
C VAL A 301 1.71 -19.68 -38.81
N ILE A 302 2.86 -20.34 -38.70
CA ILE A 302 3.96 -20.21 -39.66
C ILE A 302 4.14 -21.48 -40.49
N ASP A 303 4.69 -21.33 -41.70
CA ASP A 303 5.17 -22.48 -42.46
C ASP A 303 6.49 -22.97 -41.84
N LYS A 304 6.57 -24.28 -41.58
CA LYS A 304 7.80 -24.95 -41.13
C LYS A 304 8.99 -24.78 -42.09
N LYS A 305 8.75 -24.26 -43.30
CA LYS A 305 9.78 -23.94 -44.30
C LYS A 305 10.21 -22.46 -44.33
N ASP A 306 9.55 -21.55 -43.61
CA ASP A 306 9.87 -20.11 -43.65
C ASP A 306 11.16 -19.76 -42.86
N PRO A 307 12.29 -19.43 -43.52
CA PRO A 307 13.58 -19.23 -42.87
C PRO A 307 13.63 -18.07 -41.85
N ARG A 308 12.61 -17.19 -41.82
CA ARG A 308 12.54 -16.06 -40.86
C ARG A 308 12.33 -16.52 -39.42
N TYR A 309 11.71 -17.67 -39.21
CA TYR A 309 11.31 -18.16 -37.88
C TYR A 309 12.12 -19.36 -37.38
N HIS A 310 13.08 -19.86 -38.18
CA HIS A 310 13.82 -21.12 -37.89
C HIS A 310 15.26 -20.94 -37.39
N ARG A 311 15.75 -19.70 -37.18
CA ARG A 311 17.09 -19.51 -36.59
C ARG A 311 16.97 -19.41 -35.07
N ALA A 312 17.56 -20.37 -34.35
CA ALA A 312 17.64 -20.35 -32.89
C ALA A 312 18.27 -19.05 -32.32
N ASP A 313 18.97 -18.29 -33.18
CA ASP A 313 19.72 -17.09 -32.83
C ASP A 313 19.01 -15.79 -33.27
N SER A 314 17.89 -15.85 -34.00
CA SER A 314 17.19 -14.65 -34.46
C SER A 314 16.39 -14.03 -33.32
N VAL A 315 16.67 -12.77 -33.02
CA VAL A 315 15.92 -11.98 -32.04
C VAL A 315 14.75 -11.35 -32.76
N VAL A 316 13.56 -11.92 -32.58
CA VAL A 316 12.32 -11.25 -32.97
C VAL A 316 12.01 -10.24 -31.86
N LEU A 317 12.05 -8.96 -32.21
CA LEU A 317 11.50 -7.90 -31.36
C LEU A 317 9.99 -7.89 -31.56
N ASP A 318 9.24 -7.86 -30.47
CA ASP A 318 7.79 -7.66 -30.53
C ASP A 318 7.49 -6.30 -31.22
N PRO A 319 6.43 -6.19 -32.03
CA PRO A 319 6.03 -4.92 -32.64
C PRO A 319 5.91 -3.76 -31.64
N ASP A 320 5.43 -4.02 -30.43
CA ASP A 320 5.27 -3.00 -29.38
C ASP A 320 6.63 -2.59 -28.81
N ASP A 321 7.54 -3.56 -28.58
CA ASP A 321 8.91 -3.29 -28.16
C ASP A 321 9.64 -2.46 -29.21
N ARG A 322 9.47 -2.79 -30.49
CA ARG A 322 10.07 -2.04 -31.59
C ARG A 322 9.58 -0.60 -31.64
N ALA A 323 8.26 -0.40 -31.53
CA ALA A 323 7.67 0.93 -31.50
C ALA A 323 8.16 1.75 -30.30
N TYR A 324 8.32 1.11 -29.13
CA TYR A 324 8.91 1.75 -27.95
C TYR A 324 10.34 2.21 -28.23
N PHE A 325 11.21 1.33 -28.75
CA PHE A 325 12.59 1.68 -29.08
C PHE A 325 12.69 2.82 -30.11
N ASP A 326 11.90 2.77 -31.18
CA ASP A 326 11.88 3.82 -32.19
C ASP A 326 11.44 5.17 -31.60
N SER A 327 10.46 5.18 -30.69
CA SER A 327 10.02 6.39 -29.98
C SER A 327 11.10 6.98 -29.06
N LEU A 328 11.83 6.12 -28.36
CA LEU A 328 12.93 6.51 -27.47
C LEU A 328 14.09 7.10 -28.27
N LEU A 329 14.48 6.45 -29.36
CA LEU A 329 15.53 6.91 -30.26
C LEU A 329 15.17 8.26 -30.91
N ALA A 330 13.89 8.46 -31.26
CA ALA A 330 13.40 9.74 -31.77
C ALA A 330 13.53 10.87 -30.73
N GLN A 331 13.22 10.60 -29.45
CA GLN A 331 13.39 11.58 -28.37
C GLN A 331 14.85 11.94 -28.15
N ILE A 332 15.75 10.95 -28.13
CA ILE A 332 17.19 11.16 -27.98
C ILE A 332 17.73 12.00 -29.15
N ARG A 333 17.30 11.70 -30.39
CA ARG A 333 17.67 12.48 -31.58
C ARG A 333 17.15 13.92 -31.51
N ALA A 334 15.95 14.14 -30.99
CA ALA A 334 15.41 15.50 -30.79
C ALA A 334 16.22 16.29 -29.76
N ALA A 335 16.61 15.65 -28.64
CA ALA A 335 17.48 16.25 -27.64
C ALA A 335 18.86 16.58 -28.20
N ALA A 336 19.47 15.65 -28.95
CA ALA A 336 20.76 15.85 -29.61
C ALA A 336 20.76 17.08 -30.53
N LYS A 337 19.69 17.27 -31.31
CA LYS A 337 19.52 18.43 -32.20
C LYS A 337 19.27 19.73 -31.45
N ARG A 338 18.48 19.69 -30.37
CA ARG A 338 18.19 20.86 -29.54
C ARG A 338 19.46 21.37 -28.84
N ASP A 339 20.26 20.44 -28.34
CA ASP A 339 21.41 20.74 -27.47
C ASP A 339 22.74 20.75 -28.25
N GLY A 340 22.70 20.49 -29.57
CA GLY A 340 23.85 20.58 -30.47
C GLY A 340 24.94 19.54 -30.21
N VAL A 341 24.56 18.33 -29.79
CA VAL A 341 25.49 17.25 -29.39
C VAL A 341 25.57 16.19 -30.49
N PRO A 342 26.53 16.27 -31.43
CA PRO A 342 26.64 15.35 -32.56
C PRO A 342 26.90 13.90 -32.13
N GLU A 343 27.54 13.69 -30.97
CA GLU A 343 27.84 12.35 -30.44
C GLU A 343 26.58 11.55 -30.08
N LEU A 344 25.50 12.23 -29.68
CA LEU A 344 24.21 11.58 -29.41
C LEU A 344 23.51 11.14 -30.70
N GLU A 345 23.71 11.87 -31.80
CA GLU A 345 23.13 11.50 -33.09
C GLU A 345 23.84 10.28 -33.71
N ASP A 346 25.16 10.21 -33.59
CA ASP A 346 25.95 9.05 -34.01
C ASP A 346 25.63 7.81 -33.17
N PHE A 347 25.38 8.01 -31.87
CA PHE A 347 24.92 6.95 -30.96
C PHE A 347 23.56 6.37 -31.38
N VAL A 348 22.58 7.23 -31.69
CA VAL A 348 21.26 6.79 -32.15
C VAL A 348 21.36 5.97 -33.45
N LYS A 349 22.17 6.43 -34.43
CA LYS A 349 22.40 5.70 -35.68
C LYS A 349 23.00 4.31 -35.44
N GLN A 350 23.93 4.20 -34.50
CA GLN A 350 24.57 2.93 -34.17
C GLN A 350 23.55 1.93 -33.58
N ILE A 351 22.63 2.39 -32.71
CA ILE A 351 21.59 1.54 -32.13
C ILE A 351 20.57 1.10 -33.20
N GLU A 352 20.12 2.01 -34.07
CA GLU A 352 19.19 1.68 -35.16
C GLU A 352 19.76 0.58 -36.08
N GLN A 353 21.04 0.68 -36.43
CA GLN A 353 21.71 -0.33 -37.26
C GLN A 353 21.79 -1.70 -36.57
N MET A 354 22.12 -1.72 -35.28
CA MET A 354 22.20 -2.98 -34.52
C MET A 354 20.82 -3.62 -34.34
N LEU A 355 19.76 -2.85 -34.14
CA LEU A 355 18.39 -3.38 -34.06
C LEU A 355 17.97 -4.03 -35.40
N GLN A 356 18.26 -3.38 -36.53
CA GLN A 356 17.99 -3.96 -37.86
C GLN A 356 18.80 -5.25 -38.12
N ASP A 357 20.08 -5.26 -37.75
CA ASP A 357 20.92 -6.44 -37.93
C ASP A 357 20.50 -7.59 -37.00
N ALA A 358 19.92 -7.29 -35.83
CA ALA A 358 19.34 -8.29 -34.93
C ALA A 358 18.04 -8.89 -35.47
N GLU A 359 17.14 -8.06 -36.03
CA GLU A 359 15.89 -8.53 -36.67
C GLU A 359 16.15 -9.43 -37.88
N LEU A 360 17.23 -9.16 -38.63
CA LEU A 360 17.67 -10.00 -39.75
C LEU A 360 18.42 -11.26 -39.30
N GLY A 361 18.61 -11.47 -37.99
CA GLY A 361 19.37 -12.57 -37.42
C GLY A 361 20.86 -12.56 -37.79
N LYS A 362 21.43 -11.39 -38.08
CA LYS A 362 22.87 -11.23 -38.37
C LYS A 362 23.71 -11.08 -37.10
N ILE A 363 23.11 -10.59 -36.01
CA ILE A 363 23.74 -10.52 -34.68
C ILE A 363 22.87 -11.24 -33.65
N SER A 364 23.51 -11.90 -32.68
CA SER A 364 22.82 -12.56 -31.57
C SER A 364 22.39 -11.56 -30.50
N LYS A 365 21.39 -11.94 -29.68
CA LYS A 365 20.93 -11.16 -28.51
C LYS A 365 22.07 -10.75 -27.59
N GLU A 366 23.00 -11.67 -27.34
CA GLU A 366 24.15 -11.45 -26.48
C GLU A 366 25.06 -10.34 -27.03
N LYS A 367 25.32 -10.35 -28.35
CA LYS A 367 26.12 -9.30 -29.00
C LYS A 367 25.41 -7.95 -28.99
N LEU A 368 24.09 -7.91 -29.16
CA LEU A 368 23.29 -6.69 -29.06
C LEU A 368 23.35 -6.11 -27.64
N LEU A 369 23.16 -6.94 -26.61
CA LEU A 369 23.23 -6.53 -25.21
C LEU A 369 24.64 -6.06 -24.81
N ASP A 370 25.69 -6.75 -25.23
CA ASP A 370 27.07 -6.36 -24.97
C ASP A 370 27.41 -5.01 -25.65
N ALA A 371 26.90 -4.79 -26.87
CA ALA A 371 27.05 -3.51 -27.55
C ALA A 371 26.30 -2.37 -26.85
N LEU A 372 25.07 -2.59 -26.39
CA LEU A 372 24.29 -1.62 -25.62
C LEU A 372 24.95 -1.30 -24.27
N LEU A 373 25.51 -2.29 -23.57
CA LEU A 373 26.24 -2.09 -22.33
C LEU A 373 27.52 -1.28 -22.52
N LYS A 374 28.26 -1.52 -23.62
CA LYS A 374 29.42 -0.70 -23.99
C LYS A 374 29.01 0.74 -24.34
N ALA A 375 27.85 0.91 -24.97
CA ALA A 375 27.26 2.20 -25.28
C ALA A 375 26.87 2.97 -24.01
N ASP A 376 26.17 2.32 -23.07
CA ASP A 376 25.79 2.86 -21.76
C ASP A 376 27.03 3.18 -20.90
N ALA A 377 28.06 2.34 -20.92
CA ALA A 377 29.32 2.61 -20.23
C ALA A 377 30.03 3.87 -20.75
N LYS A 378 30.04 4.11 -22.07
CA LYS A 378 30.60 5.33 -22.67
C LYS A 378 29.79 6.59 -22.35
N LEU A 379 28.47 6.47 -22.18
CA LEU A 379 27.62 7.56 -21.71
C LEU A 379 27.82 7.82 -20.21
N LYS A 380 27.97 6.76 -19.40
CA LYS A 380 28.20 6.83 -17.95
C LYS A 380 29.60 7.32 -17.58
N GLU A 381 30.62 7.12 -18.41
CA GLU A 381 31.92 7.80 -18.29
C GLU A 381 31.78 9.33 -18.29
N LYS A 382 30.65 9.86 -18.76
CA LYS A 382 30.32 11.31 -18.75
C LYS A 382 29.10 11.66 -17.89
N ALA A 383 28.54 10.73 -17.10
CA ALA A 383 27.34 10.97 -16.29
C ALA A 383 27.67 11.62 -14.94
N GLU A 384 26.87 12.62 -14.58
CA GLU A 384 27.04 13.50 -13.42
C GLU A 384 26.98 12.76 -12.07
N PRO A 385 27.96 13.00 -11.16
CA PRO A 385 27.83 12.63 -9.75
C PRO A 385 26.89 13.58 -8.97
N ASP A 386 26.53 13.11 -7.76
CA ASP A 386 25.51 13.61 -6.83
C ASP A 386 25.38 15.15 -6.77
N GLN A 387 24.35 15.68 -7.46
CA GLN A 387 23.97 17.09 -7.53
C GLN A 387 23.95 17.75 -6.14
N ALA A 388 23.61 16.99 -5.10
CA ALA A 388 23.53 17.47 -3.73
C ALA A 388 24.87 17.96 -3.15
N ASP A 389 26.01 17.42 -3.59
CA ASP A 389 27.32 17.86 -3.10
C ASP A 389 27.80 19.13 -3.81
N VAL A 390 27.46 19.29 -5.10
CA VAL A 390 27.69 20.52 -5.86
C VAL A 390 26.84 21.66 -5.29
N ASP A 391 25.56 21.40 -5.04
CA ASP A 391 24.63 22.37 -4.46
C ASP A 391 25.11 22.85 -3.07
N LYS A 392 25.66 21.96 -2.24
CA LYS A 392 26.24 22.34 -0.94
C LYS A 392 27.48 23.22 -1.10
N GLN A 393 28.38 22.89 -2.02
CA GLN A 393 29.60 23.67 -2.24
C GLN A 393 29.28 25.06 -2.80
N LEU A 394 28.34 25.15 -3.75
CA LEU A 394 27.82 26.41 -4.25
C LEU A 394 27.10 27.21 -3.17
N ALA A 395 26.37 26.55 -2.28
CA ALA A 395 25.68 27.25 -1.21
C ALA A 395 26.63 27.81 -0.14
N GLU A 396 27.71 27.08 0.17
CA GLU A 396 28.76 27.56 1.05
C GLU A 396 29.55 28.70 0.42
N LEU A 397 29.85 28.63 -0.88
CA LEU A 397 30.45 29.71 -1.65
C LEU A 397 29.56 30.96 -1.61
N GLY A 398 28.26 30.77 -1.84
CA GLY A 398 27.24 31.81 -1.74
C GLY A 398 27.22 32.49 -0.38
N LYS A 399 27.32 31.72 0.71
CA LYS A 399 27.39 32.23 2.09
C LYS A 399 28.66 33.05 2.38
N GLN A 400 29.74 32.85 1.63
CA GLN A 400 30.95 33.67 1.78
C GLN A 400 30.83 34.97 1.01
N LEU A 401 30.38 34.87 -0.23
CA LEU A 401 30.16 36.02 -1.10
C LEU A 401 29.05 36.93 -0.56
N SER A 402 28.08 36.39 0.17
CA SER A 402 27.01 37.19 0.78
C SER A 402 27.42 38.03 1.99
N LYS A 403 28.66 37.87 2.50
CA LYS A 403 29.19 38.66 3.61
C LYS A 403 29.63 40.06 3.20
N ASP A 404 29.84 40.28 1.91
CA ASP A 404 30.24 41.56 1.36
C ASP A 404 29.06 42.21 0.64
N GLN A 405 28.92 43.52 0.76
CA GLN A 405 27.79 44.25 0.20
C GLN A 405 27.80 44.21 -1.33
N LEU A 406 28.99 44.13 -1.96
CA LEU A 406 29.13 44.13 -3.43
C LEU A 406 28.78 42.78 -4.05
N THR A 407 29.09 41.67 -3.37
CA THR A 407 28.83 40.31 -3.85
C THR A 407 27.60 39.67 -3.22
N LYS A 408 26.77 40.47 -2.54
CA LYS A 408 25.61 39.97 -1.78
C LYS A 408 24.60 39.24 -2.64
N ASP A 409 24.19 39.87 -3.73
CA ASP A 409 23.16 39.33 -4.62
C ASP A 409 23.65 38.07 -5.35
N LEU A 410 24.92 38.05 -5.74
CA LEU A 410 25.59 36.86 -6.27
C LEU A 410 25.65 35.74 -5.23
N GLY A 411 26.02 36.08 -3.99
CA GLY A 411 26.10 35.14 -2.88
C GLY A 411 24.75 34.51 -2.53
N ASP A 412 23.68 35.30 -2.52
CA ASP A 412 22.32 34.85 -2.24
C ASP A 412 21.78 33.95 -3.37
N ALA A 413 22.10 34.25 -4.62
CA ALA A 413 21.74 33.41 -5.77
C ALA A 413 22.44 32.04 -5.72
N LEU A 414 23.74 32.02 -5.42
CA LEU A 414 24.51 30.78 -5.24
C LEU A 414 24.04 29.97 -4.03
N GLN A 415 23.63 30.64 -2.93
CA GLN A 415 23.07 29.99 -1.75
C GLN A 415 21.74 29.28 -2.02
N LYS A 416 20.96 29.80 -2.97
CA LYS A 416 19.67 29.23 -3.38
C LYS A 416 19.77 28.33 -4.62
N THR A 417 20.99 27.97 -5.04
CA THR A 417 21.24 27.15 -6.25
C THR A 417 20.59 27.73 -7.52
N GLU A 418 20.41 29.05 -7.60
CA GLU A 418 19.78 29.73 -8.74
C GLU A 418 20.86 30.14 -9.76
N LEU A 419 21.39 29.16 -10.51
CA LEU A 419 22.54 29.33 -11.40
C LEU A 419 22.36 30.45 -12.44
N ASP A 420 21.18 30.55 -13.06
CA ASP A 420 20.89 31.60 -14.06
C ASP A 420 20.92 33.01 -13.44
N LYS A 421 20.52 33.14 -12.18
CA LYS A 421 20.57 34.43 -11.47
C LYS A 421 21.99 34.75 -11.04
N ALA A 422 22.74 33.75 -10.57
CA ALA A 422 24.14 33.91 -10.23
C ALA A 422 24.96 34.37 -11.44
N GLN A 423 24.70 33.80 -12.62
CA GLN A 423 25.33 34.23 -13.87
C GLN A 423 25.01 35.70 -14.19
N LYS A 424 23.74 36.11 -14.10
CA LYS A 424 23.34 37.50 -14.37
C LYS A 424 23.96 38.50 -13.39
N GLU A 425 24.09 38.14 -12.11
CA GLU A 425 24.74 39.01 -11.13
C GLU A 425 26.26 39.08 -11.35
N LEU A 426 26.90 38.01 -11.81
CA LEU A 426 28.30 38.04 -12.26
C LEU A 426 28.49 38.94 -13.48
N GLU A 427 27.61 38.86 -14.49
CA GLU A 427 27.65 39.72 -15.68
C GLU A 427 27.51 41.19 -15.30
N LYS A 428 26.57 41.52 -14.40
CA LYS A 428 26.42 42.90 -13.88
C LYS A 428 27.66 43.40 -13.12
N LEU A 429 28.33 42.52 -12.36
CA LEU A 429 29.56 42.88 -11.67
C LEU A 429 30.71 43.13 -12.67
N ALA A 430 30.79 42.32 -13.73
CA ALA A 430 31.74 42.53 -14.82
C ALA A 430 31.49 43.85 -15.57
N GLU A 431 30.22 44.15 -15.91
CA GLU A 431 29.87 45.42 -16.58
C GLU A 431 30.19 46.66 -15.72
N LYS A 432 29.95 46.61 -14.41
CA LYS A 432 30.31 47.71 -13.49
C LYS A 432 31.82 47.91 -13.40
N LEU A 433 32.58 46.83 -13.51
CA LEU A 433 34.04 46.83 -13.50
C LEU A 433 34.60 47.40 -14.80
N GLU A 434 34.08 46.99 -15.96
CA GLU A 434 34.45 47.52 -17.28
C GLU A 434 34.11 49.00 -17.45
N ASN A 435 32.96 49.44 -16.94
CA ASN A 435 32.53 50.83 -17.00
C ASN A 435 33.19 51.75 -15.94
N ASN A 436 34.20 51.26 -15.20
CA ASN A 436 34.88 51.98 -14.11
C ASN A 436 33.94 52.55 -13.03
N GLN A 437 32.81 51.90 -12.79
CA GLN A 437 31.82 52.34 -11.79
C GLN A 437 32.15 51.86 -10.37
N LEU A 438 33.20 51.07 -10.21
CA LEU A 438 33.73 50.60 -8.92
C LEU A 438 34.95 51.43 -8.52
N SER A 439 34.97 51.94 -7.28
CA SER A 439 36.15 52.62 -6.76
C SER A 439 37.33 51.64 -6.60
N ASP A 440 38.56 52.14 -6.56
CA ASP A 440 39.74 51.28 -6.38
C ASP A 440 39.67 50.47 -5.08
N LYS A 441 39.03 51.05 -4.04
CA LYS A 441 38.78 50.37 -2.77
C LYS A 441 37.78 49.21 -2.92
N ASP A 442 36.74 49.38 -3.74
CA ASP A 442 35.74 48.35 -4.03
C ASP A 442 36.35 47.22 -4.88
N LYS A 443 37.21 47.57 -5.85
CA LYS A 443 37.98 46.61 -6.66
C LYS A 443 38.91 45.76 -5.79
N GLU A 444 39.62 46.38 -4.85
CA GLU A 444 40.51 45.67 -3.91
C GLU A 444 39.74 44.77 -2.94
N GLN A 445 38.57 45.22 -2.45
CA GLN A 445 37.69 44.43 -1.61
C GLN A 445 37.11 43.22 -2.36
N LEU A 446 36.60 43.44 -3.58
CA LEU A 446 36.10 42.37 -4.45
C LEU A 446 37.19 41.33 -4.75
N ALA A 447 38.40 41.78 -5.13
CA ALA A 447 39.53 40.89 -5.36
C ALA A 447 39.87 40.04 -4.13
N LYS A 448 39.91 40.63 -2.92
CA LYS A 448 40.18 39.90 -1.68
C LYS A 448 39.09 38.88 -1.35
N GLN A 449 37.83 39.14 -1.67
CA GLN A 449 36.74 38.19 -1.43
C GLN A 449 36.77 37.04 -2.44
N LEU A 450 36.98 37.33 -3.72
CA LEU A 450 37.11 36.30 -4.76
C LEU A 450 38.30 35.37 -4.49
N GLU A 451 39.44 35.92 -4.04
CA GLU A 451 40.61 35.13 -3.64
C GLU A 451 40.35 34.27 -2.38
N LYS A 452 39.62 34.79 -1.38
CA LYS A 452 39.25 34.01 -0.20
C LYS A 452 38.26 32.89 -0.54
N ALA A 453 37.32 33.18 -1.42
CA ALA A 453 36.32 32.24 -1.91
C ALA A 453 36.98 31.12 -2.73
N SER A 454 37.92 31.44 -3.64
CA SER A 454 38.67 30.46 -4.41
C SER A 454 39.55 29.57 -3.53
N LYS A 455 40.32 30.15 -2.59
CA LYS A 455 41.15 29.40 -1.64
C LYS A 455 40.33 28.46 -0.77
N GLN A 456 39.18 28.90 -0.27
CA GLN A 456 38.33 28.05 0.55
C GLN A 456 37.69 26.90 -0.25
N LEU A 457 37.32 27.13 -1.51
CA LEU A 457 36.85 26.07 -2.40
C LEU A 457 37.95 25.04 -2.64
N GLU A 458 39.17 25.50 -2.93
CA GLU A 458 40.32 24.62 -3.17
C GLU A 458 40.66 23.79 -1.92
N ASP A 459 40.77 24.42 -0.75
CA ASP A 459 41.07 23.76 0.52
C ASP A 459 39.99 22.71 0.87
N LYS A 460 38.70 23.05 0.70
CA LYS A 460 37.60 22.11 0.95
C LYS A 460 37.59 20.97 -0.06
N GLN A 461 37.86 21.24 -1.32
CA GLN A 461 37.94 20.21 -2.35
C GLN A 461 39.10 19.25 -2.05
N GLN A 462 40.27 19.77 -1.65
CA GLN A 462 41.41 18.97 -1.23
C GLN A 462 41.10 18.16 0.05
N GLN A 463 40.45 18.76 1.05
CA GLN A 463 40.04 18.05 2.27
C GLN A 463 39.02 16.95 1.99
N GLN A 464 38.01 17.21 1.15
CA GLN A 464 37.03 16.20 0.76
C GLN A 464 37.69 15.08 -0.03
N GLN A 465 38.62 15.41 -0.94
CA GLN A 465 39.38 14.41 -1.68
C GLN A 465 40.21 13.54 -0.73
N GLN A 466 40.93 14.15 0.23
CA GLN A 466 41.69 13.40 1.23
C GLN A 466 40.78 12.52 2.11
N GLN A 467 39.62 13.03 2.55
CA GLN A 467 38.67 12.24 3.34
C GLN A 467 38.07 11.08 2.55
N GLN A 468 37.73 11.29 1.27
CA GLN A 468 37.21 10.23 0.41
C GLN A 468 38.29 9.18 0.11
N GLN A 469 39.51 9.61 -0.21
CA GLN A 469 40.65 8.70 -0.39
C GLN A 469 40.95 7.92 0.89
N GLN A 470 40.89 8.54 2.07
CA GLN A 470 41.04 7.85 3.35
C GLN A 470 39.93 6.83 3.60
N LYS A 471 38.66 7.18 3.33
CA LYS A 471 37.52 6.26 3.47
C LYS A 471 37.62 5.08 2.51
N GLN A 472 37.99 5.33 1.25
CA GLN A 472 38.20 4.29 0.25
C GLN A 472 39.38 3.39 0.63
N ALA A 473 40.52 3.97 1.03
CA ALA A 473 41.66 3.19 1.50
C ALA A 473 41.33 2.35 2.75
N GLN A 474 40.48 2.85 3.66
CA GLN A 474 39.99 2.06 4.80
C GLN A 474 39.06 0.92 4.36
N GLN A 475 38.20 1.15 3.37
CA GLN A 475 37.31 0.12 2.83
C GLN A 475 38.10 -0.96 2.08
N GLN A 476 39.07 -0.56 1.25
CA GLN A 476 39.99 -1.48 0.56
C GLN A 476 40.74 -2.33 1.57
N LYS A 477 41.37 -1.72 2.59
CA LYS A 477 42.06 -2.47 3.65
C LYS A 477 41.15 -3.45 4.39
N LYS A 478 39.90 -3.07 4.68
CA LYS A 478 38.92 -3.98 5.30
C LYS A 478 38.59 -5.16 4.40
N LEU A 479 38.37 -4.92 3.11
CA LEU A 479 38.11 -5.99 2.14
C LEU A 479 39.32 -6.89 1.94
N GLU A 480 40.53 -6.34 1.86
CA GLU A 480 41.79 -7.10 1.80
C GLU A 480 41.97 -7.98 3.05
N ASP A 481 41.72 -7.44 4.25
CA ASP A 481 41.78 -8.20 5.50
C ASP A 481 40.73 -9.32 5.55
N GLU A 482 39.52 -9.07 5.03
CA GLU A 482 38.47 -10.09 4.91
C GLU A 482 38.85 -11.19 3.92
N ILE A 483 39.39 -10.83 2.74
CA ILE A 483 39.90 -11.78 1.74
C ILE A 483 41.00 -12.65 2.36
N ARG A 484 41.96 -12.03 3.07
CA ARG A 484 43.04 -12.77 3.74
C ARG A 484 42.53 -13.72 4.83
N ARG A 485 41.46 -13.36 5.54
CA ARG A 485 40.81 -14.24 6.53
C ARG A 485 40.08 -15.40 5.84
N LEU A 486 39.39 -15.15 4.74
CA LEU A 486 38.70 -16.17 3.96
C LEU A 486 39.68 -17.14 3.30
N GLU A 487 40.81 -16.67 2.79
CA GLU A 487 41.90 -17.52 2.28
C GLU A 487 42.44 -18.46 3.36
N LYS A 488 42.68 -17.96 4.57
CA LYS A 488 43.07 -18.80 5.71
C LYS A 488 42.01 -19.82 6.09
N LYS A 489 40.72 -19.44 6.08
CA LYS A 489 39.61 -20.35 6.35
C LYS A 489 39.50 -21.45 5.30
N LYS A 490 39.67 -21.11 4.01
CA LYS A 490 39.72 -22.08 2.91
C LYS A 490 40.82 -23.11 3.11
N GLN A 491 42.01 -22.68 3.56
CA GLN A 491 43.14 -23.57 3.85
C GLN A 491 42.96 -24.45 5.10
N GLN A 492 42.16 -24.00 6.07
CA GLN A 492 41.91 -24.71 7.34
C GLN A 492 40.66 -25.61 7.32
N ALA A 493 39.82 -25.48 6.29
CA ALA A 493 38.60 -26.26 6.13
C ALA A 493 38.92 -27.75 5.91
N LYS A 494 38.29 -28.60 6.73
CA LYS A 494 38.53 -30.06 6.76
C LYS A 494 37.61 -30.82 5.82
N THR A 495 36.54 -30.18 5.34
CA THR A 495 35.53 -30.77 4.47
C THR A 495 35.45 -30.03 3.14
N GLU A 496 35.12 -30.76 2.08
CA GLU A 496 35.01 -30.23 0.71
C GLU A 496 33.90 -29.18 0.59
N GLN A 497 32.79 -29.36 1.32
CA GLN A 497 31.70 -28.38 1.35
C GLN A 497 32.12 -27.04 1.99
N GLU A 498 32.85 -27.08 3.11
CA GLU A 498 33.37 -25.86 3.76
C GLU A 498 34.40 -25.13 2.87
N GLN A 499 35.21 -25.87 2.10
CA GLN A 499 36.14 -25.27 1.14
C GLN A 499 35.41 -24.55 0.00
N LEU A 500 34.36 -25.16 -0.53
CA LEU A 500 33.59 -24.64 -1.66
C LEU A 500 32.75 -23.41 -1.26
N GLU A 501 32.23 -23.38 -0.03
CA GLU A 501 31.57 -22.19 0.52
C GLU A 501 32.55 -21.04 0.77
N ALA A 502 33.73 -21.33 1.33
CA ALA A 502 34.77 -20.32 1.54
C ALA A 502 35.27 -19.74 0.21
N GLU A 503 35.38 -20.56 -0.84
CA GLU A 503 35.75 -20.13 -2.18
C GLU A 503 34.72 -19.20 -2.81
N ARG A 504 33.42 -19.53 -2.73
CA ARG A 504 32.35 -18.65 -3.21
C ARG A 504 32.32 -17.30 -2.49
N GLN A 505 32.61 -17.28 -1.19
CA GLN A 505 32.69 -16.03 -0.42
C GLN A 505 33.92 -15.21 -0.81
N LEU A 506 35.04 -15.87 -1.06
CA LEU A 506 36.29 -15.26 -1.48
C LEU A 506 36.15 -14.61 -2.87
N ASP A 507 35.54 -15.30 -3.83
CA ASP A 507 35.33 -14.77 -5.18
C ASP A 507 34.43 -13.53 -5.16
N LYS A 508 33.31 -13.58 -4.41
CA LYS A 508 32.44 -12.42 -4.19
C LYS A 508 33.20 -11.21 -3.63
N LYS A 509 34.08 -11.44 -2.65
CA LYS A 509 34.87 -10.37 -2.02
C LYS A 509 35.95 -9.81 -2.94
N LYS A 510 36.56 -10.64 -3.79
CA LYS A 510 37.50 -10.19 -4.83
C LYS A 510 36.79 -9.35 -5.90
N ASP A 511 35.59 -9.74 -6.30
CA ASP A 511 34.77 -8.96 -7.24
C ASP A 511 34.33 -7.61 -6.63
N GLU A 512 33.94 -7.60 -5.35
CA GLU A 512 33.64 -6.36 -4.61
C GLU A 512 34.86 -5.43 -4.57
N LEU A 513 36.07 -5.96 -4.29
CA LEU A 513 37.31 -5.18 -4.27
C LEU A 513 37.62 -4.60 -5.65
N LYS A 514 37.58 -5.43 -6.71
CA LYS A 514 37.83 -5.03 -8.09
C LYS A 514 36.86 -3.97 -8.58
N LYS A 515 35.58 -4.07 -8.19
CA LYS A 515 34.57 -3.06 -8.47
C LYS A 515 34.89 -1.75 -7.76
N LEU A 516 35.31 -1.82 -6.50
CA LEU A 516 35.65 -0.64 -5.70
C LEU A 516 36.91 0.08 -6.24
N GLU A 517 37.90 -0.66 -6.72
CA GLU A 517 39.07 -0.11 -7.43
C GLU A 517 38.67 0.59 -8.74
N LYS A 518 37.84 -0.07 -9.56
CA LYS A 518 37.34 0.51 -10.82
C LYS A 518 36.50 1.78 -10.59
N ASP A 519 35.66 1.76 -9.54
CA ASP A 519 34.86 2.93 -9.15
C ASP A 519 35.74 4.05 -8.57
N ALA A 520 36.90 3.74 -7.98
CA ALA A 520 37.85 4.74 -7.51
C ALA A 520 38.55 5.45 -8.68
N GLU A 521 39.02 4.69 -9.67
CA GLU A 521 39.63 5.23 -10.89
C GLU A 521 38.67 6.14 -11.67
N GLY A 522 37.40 5.73 -11.82
CA GLY A 522 36.38 6.53 -12.52
C GLY A 522 36.00 7.83 -11.79
N LYS A 523 36.06 7.86 -10.45
CA LYS A 523 35.71 9.05 -9.66
C LYS A 523 36.77 10.14 -9.69
N GLU A 524 38.03 9.79 -9.92
CA GLU A 524 39.11 10.77 -10.04
C GLU A 524 38.95 11.68 -11.26
N GLN A 525 38.21 11.25 -12.29
CA GLN A 525 38.01 11.96 -13.56
C GLN A 525 36.65 12.68 -13.70
N SER A 526 35.89 12.84 -12.61
CA SER A 526 34.55 13.47 -12.70
C SER A 526 34.59 14.91 -13.23
N THR A 527 33.81 15.16 -14.29
CA THR A 527 33.68 16.44 -15.01
C THR A 527 33.32 17.63 -14.11
N GLN A 528 32.53 17.40 -13.05
CA GLN A 528 32.18 18.44 -12.06
C GLN A 528 33.36 18.86 -11.18
N ARG A 529 34.29 17.95 -10.83
CA ARG A 529 35.50 18.32 -10.09
C ARG A 529 36.40 19.21 -10.95
N GLU A 530 36.46 18.93 -12.24
CA GLU A 530 37.13 19.83 -13.18
C GLU A 530 36.43 21.17 -13.30
N ALA A 531 35.09 21.20 -13.36
CA ALA A 531 34.32 22.44 -13.42
C ALA A 531 34.56 23.32 -12.19
N LEU A 532 34.57 22.74 -10.99
CA LEU A 532 34.90 23.47 -9.75
C LEU A 532 36.35 23.93 -9.70
N LYS A 533 37.30 23.13 -10.20
CA LYS A 533 38.71 23.56 -10.36
C LYS A 533 38.88 24.65 -11.41
N ARG A 534 38.05 24.67 -12.45
CA ARG A 534 38.02 25.76 -13.45
C ARG A 534 37.45 27.01 -12.80
N LEU A 535 36.31 26.91 -12.12
CA LEU A 535 35.70 28.01 -11.37
C LEU A 535 36.66 28.62 -10.34
N ALA A 536 37.34 27.80 -9.52
CA ALA A 536 38.31 28.28 -8.54
C ALA A 536 39.47 29.03 -9.21
N ARG A 537 40.00 28.52 -10.33
CA ARG A 537 41.05 29.18 -11.13
C ARG A 537 40.56 30.46 -11.80
N ASP A 538 39.32 30.50 -12.27
CA ASP A 538 38.75 31.66 -12.94
C ASP A 538 38.45 32.78 -11.92
N LEU A 539 37.97 32.43 -10.73
CA LEU A 539 37.83 33.36 -9.60
C LEU A 539 39.18 33.91 -9.14
N GLU A 540 40.21 33.07 -9.10
CA GLU A 540 41.57 33.49 -8.78
C GLU A 540 42.14 34.45 -9.84
N LYS A 541 42.02 34.10 -11.13
CA LYS A 541 42.43 34.98 -12.24
C LYS A 541 41.69 36.31 -12.21
N ALA A 542 40.37 36.31 -12.03
CA ALA A 542 39.57 37.52 -11.90
C ALA A 542 40.05 38.38 -10.72
N SER A 543 40.42 37.76 -9.59
CA SER A 543 41.00 38.49 -8.45
C SER A 543 42.38 39.08 -8.75
N GLN A 544 43.20 38.42 -9.57
CA GLN A 544 44.53 38.89 -9.95
C GLN A 544 44.46 40.03 -10.97
N ASP A 545 43.56 39.93 -11.94
CA ASP A 545 43.36 40.97 -12.94
C ASP A 545 42.75 42.24 -12.33
N LEU A 546 41.91 42.10 -11.32
CA LEU A 546 41.42 43.21 -10.50
C LEU A 546 42.49 43.95 -9.68
N LYS A 547 43.64 43.32 -9.42
CA LYS A 547 44.77 43.90 -8.67
C LYS A 547 45.82 44.55 -9.57
N LYS A 548 45.74 44.35 -10.90
CA LYS A 548 46.63 45.02 -11.84
C LYS A 548 46.13 46.46 -12.05
N PRO A 549 47.00 47.47 -11.93
CA PRO A 549 46.63 48.88 -12.00
C PRO A 549 46.13 49.32 -13.38
#